data_AF-A0A925Y4F1-F1
#
_entry.id   AF-A0A925Y4F1-F1
#
_cell.length_a   1.000
_cell.length_b   1.000
_cell.length_c   1.000
_cell.angle_alpha   90.00
_cell.angle_beta   90.00
_cell.angle_gamma   90.00
#
_symmetry.space_group_name_H-M   'P 1'
#
loop_
_entity.id
_entity.type
_entity.pdbx_description
1 polymer ?
#
loop_
_entity_poly.entity_id
_entity_poly.type
_entity_poly.pdbx_seq_one_letter_code
_entity_poly.pdbx_strand_id
1 'polypeptide(L)'
;MNSPPAPRFLRKDSIATEIARPLTPCPDWCRPCPPVPKNQGSSSYGRPDETPVLQELAAFMADPVAREHPIQRRQDERTTAEEFIKRHFLDLDCKTIRQGTPHTLLCTKNDHSYLHELEWRKKDEEMLRKLSAL
;
A
#
# COMPACT_ATOMS: atom_id res chain seq x y z
N MET A 1 -25.09 -12.90 33.79
CA MET A 1 -24.08 -13.78 33.17
C MET A 1 -24.04 -13.46 31.68
N ASN A 2 -23.10 -12.62 31.24
CA ASN A 2 -22.95 -12.30 29.81
C ASN A 2 -22.13 -13.41 29.15
N SER A 3 -22.77 -14.17 28.26
CA SER A 3 -22.08 -15.17 27.45
C SER A 3 -21.14 -14.46 26.44
N PRO A 4 -19.90 -14.94 26.23
CA PRO A 4 -19.02 -14.36 25.24
C PRO A 4 -19.62 -14.56 23.83
N PRO A 5 -19.48 -13.59 22.90
CA PRO A 5 -19.97 -13.77 21.54
C PRO A 5 -19.25 -14.96 20.90
N ALA A 6 -20.03 -15.88 20.32
CA ALA A 6 -19.51 -17.04 19.64
C ALA A 6 -18.48 -16.62 18.57
N PRO A 7 -17.39 -17.37 18.39
CA PRO A 7 -16.43 -17.11 17.32
C PRO A 7 -17.19 -17.07 15.98
N ARG A 8 -17.02 -15.98 15.23
CA ARG A 8 -17.54 -15.84 13.87
C ARG A 8 -16.77 -16.80 12.96
N PHE A 9 -17.12 -18.08 13.00
CA PHE A 9 -16.69 -19.02 11.98
C PHE A 9 -17.33 -18.59 10.65
N LEU A 10 -16.50 -18.12 9.73
CA LEU A 10 -16.93 -17.88 8.36
C LEU A 10 -17.40 -19.23 7.79
N ARG A 11 -18.68 -19.32 7.43
CA ARG A 11 -19.24 -20.52 6.78
C ARG A 11 -18.53 -20.72 5.44
N LYS A 12 -18.36 -21.96 5.01
CA LYS A 12 -17.74 -22.30 3.71
C LYS A 12 -18.37 -21.52 2.54
N ASP A 13 -19.69 -21.32 2.58
CA ASP A 13 -20.42 -20.54 1.57
C ASP A 13 -20.04 -19.06 1.57
N SER A 14 -19.74 -18.48 2.74
CA SER A 14 -19.24 -17.11 2.84
C SER A 14 -17.82 -16.97 2.29
N ILE A 15 -16.98 -17.98 2.47
CA ILE A 15 -15.62 -18.01 1.91
C ILE A 15 -15.68 -18.12 0.39
N ALA A 16 -16.51 -19.02 -0.15
CA ALA A 16 -16.71 -19.14 -1.59
C ALA A 16 -17.25 -17.84 -2.21
N THR A 17 -18.13 -17.13 -1.50
CA THR A 17 -18.68 -15.83 -1.94
C THR A 17 -17.60 -14.75 -1.98
N GLU A 18 -16.73 -14.68 -0.97
CA GLU A 18 -15.61 -13.73 -0.94
C GLU A 18 -14.58 -14.06 -2.02
N ILE A 19 -14.22 -15.33 -2.20
CA ILE A 19 -13.34 -15.78 -3.29
C ILE A 19 -13.94 -15.42 -4.65
N ALA A 20 -15.27 -15.49 -4.83
CA ALA A 20 -15.91 -15.16 -6.10
C ALA A 20 -16.00 -13.64 -6.36
N ARG A 21 -15.81 -12.77 -5.35
CA ARG A 21 -15.90 -11.31 -5.50
C ARG A 21 -14.89 -10.84 -6.54
N PRO A 22 -15.29 -10.08 -7.58
CA PRO A 22 -14.38 -9.64 -8.62
C PRO A 22 -13.28 -8.76 -8.02
N LEU A 23 -12.02 -9.18 -8.21
CA LEU A 23 -10.87 -8.32 -8.00
C LEU A 23 -10.86 -7.30 -9.13
N THR A 24 -11.27 -6.08 -8.82
CA THR A 24 -11.26 -5.01 -9.81
C THR A 24 -9.82 -4.52 -9.91
N PRO A 25 -9.18 -4.54 -11.10
CA PRO A 25 -7.85 -3.93 -11.24
C PRO A 25 -7.94 -2.46 -10.83
N CYS A 26 -6.85 -1.90 -10.32
CA CYS A 26 -6.82 -0.47 -10.01
C CYS A 26 -7.19 0.31 -11.29
N PRO A 27 -8.28 1.11 -11.29
CA PRO A 27 -8.61 1.94 -12.43
C PRO A 27 -7.52 3.00 -12.58
N ASP A 28 -6.94 3.06 -13.77
CA ASP A 28 -5.83 3.95 -14.11
C ASP A 28 -4.58 3.77 -13.21
N TRP A 29 -3.71 4.78 -13.18
CA TRP A 29 -2.56 4.83 -12.27
C TRP A 29 -2.93 5.35 -10.87
N CYS A 30 -4.22 5.46 -10.52
CA CYS A 30 -4.62 5.79 -9.15
C CYS A 30 -4.33 4.63 -8.21
N ARG A 31 -3.80 4.91 -7.02
CA ARG A 31 -3.54 3.91 -5.98
C ARG A 31 -4.09 4.38 -4.63
N PRO A 32 -4.72 3.48 -3.84
CA PRO A 32 -5.15 3.83 -2.50
C PRO A 32 -3.91 4.16 -1.65
N CYS A 33 -3.85 5.38 -1.14
CA CYS A 33 -2.79 5.81 -0.24
C CYS A 33 -3.38 5.98 1.18
N PRO A 34 -2.76 5.41 2.23
CA PRO A 34 -3.19 5.64 3.60
C PRO A 34 -3.04 7.11 3.95
N PRO A 35 -3.86 7.63 4.89
CA PRO A 35 -3.82 9.03 5.26
C PRO A 35 -2.44 9.36 5.83
N VAL A 36 -1.77 10.32 5.20
CA VAL A 36 -0.51 10.87 5.70
C VAL A 36 -0.76 11.46 7.09
N PRO A 37 0.06 11.14 8.10
CA PRO A 37 -0.09 11.74 9.42
C PRO A 37 0.00 13.26 9.27
N LYS A 38 -1.07 13.94 9.68
CA LYS A 38 -1.05 15.40 9.84
C LYS A 38 0.03 15.70 10.88
N ASN A 39 0.71 16.83 10.73
CA ASN A 39 1.67 17.32 11.70
C ASN A 39 0.98 17.44 13.08
N GLN A 40 1.03 16.36 13.87
CA GLN A 40 0.54 16.35 15.24
C GLN A 40 1.64 17.05 16.02
N GLY A 41 1.38 18.32 16.31
CA GLY A 41 2.39 19.30 16.64
C GLY A 41 3.42 18.85 17.68
N SER A 42 4.63 19.36 17.49
CA SER A 42 5.57 19.71 18.56
C SER A 42 5.80 18.61 19.60
N SER A 43 6.49 17.53 19.20
CA SER A 43 7.42 16.96 20.17
C SER A 43 8.52 17.97 20.41
N SER A 44 8.83 18.27 21.67
CA SER A 44 9.87 19.20 22.11
C SER A 44 11.29 18.81 21.63
N TYR A 45 11.43 17.62 21.04
CA TYR A 45 12.62 17.09 20.38
C TYR A 45 12.35 16.77 18.89
N GLY A 46 11.61 17.64 18.21
CA GLY A 46 10.98 17.38 16.92
C GLY A 46 11.93 16.86 15.84
N ARG A 47 11.58 15.71 15.24
CA ARG A 47 12.05 15.35 13.90
C ARG A 47 11.67 16.50 12.94
N PRO A 48 12.53 16.86 11.97
CA PRO A 48 12.16 17.82 10.95
C PRO A 48 10.85 17.38 10.28
N ASP A 49 10.03 18.34 9.84
CA ASP A 49 8.73 18.08 9.23
C ASP A 49 8.86 17.09 8.07
N GLU A 50 8.62 15.81 8.35
CA GLU A 50 8.59 14.68 7.40
C GLU A 50 7.31 14.70 6.53
N THR A 51 6.42 15.65 6.80
CA THR A 51 5.09 15.77 6.20
C THR A 51 5.04 16.23 4.73
N PRO A 52 5.94 17.09 4.20
CA PRO A 52 5.79 17.60 2.84
C PRO A 52 6.12 16.53 1.79
N VAL A 53 7.13 15.69 2.02
CA VAL A 53 7.47 14.59 1.08
C VAL A 53 6.37 13.53 1.03
N LEU A 54 5.72 13.25 2.17
CA LEU A 54 4.61 12.31 2.23
C LEU A 54 3.34 12.88 1.60
N GLN A 55 3.10 14.19 1.73
CA GLN A 55 2.01 14.86 1.02
C GLN A 55 2.23 14.86 -0.49
N GLU A 56 3.46 15.11 -0.94
CA GLU A 56 3.85 15.02 -2.36
C GLU A 56 3.62 13.59 -2.89
N LEU A 57 4.01 12.57 -2.13
CA LEU A 57 3.76 11.17 -2.47
C LEU A 57 2.27 10.84 -2.53
N ALA A 58 1.47 11.32 -1.57
CA ALA A 58 0.03 11.07 -1.54
C ALA A 58 -0.70 11.74 -2.71
N ALA A 59 -0.28 12.95 -3.09
CA ALA A 59 -0.79 13.63 -4.29
C ALA A 59 -0.44 12.83 -5.55
N PHE A 60 0.80 12.35 -5.68
CA PHE A 60 1.20 11.48 -6.78
C PHE A 60 0.37 10.18 -6.85
N MET A 61 0.09 9.55 -5.71
CA MET A 61 -0.74 8.33 -5.67
C MET A 61 -2.18 8.57 -6.12
N ALA A 62 -2.71 9.78 -5.91
CA ALA A 62 -4.04 10.19 -6.35
C ALA A 62 -4.10 10.61 -7.83
N ASP A 63 -2.95 10.80 -8.48
CA ASP A 63 -2.89 11.19 -9.90
C ASP A 63 -3.17 9.96 -10.80
N PRO A 64 -4.20 9.99 -11.67
CA PRO A 64 -4.53 8.89 -12.57
C PRO A 64 -3.57 8.75 -13.76
N VAL A 65 -2.80 9.79 -14.10
CA VAL A 65 -1.96 9.86 -15.30
C VAL A 65 -0.49 9.60 -14.98
N ALA A 66 -0.01 10.17 -13.87
CA ALA A 66 1.41 10.07 -13.52
C ALA A 66 1.78 8.63 -13.11
N ARG A 67 2.63 7.99 -13.92
CA ARG A 67 3.20 6.66 -13.67
C ARG A 67 4.49 6.70 -12.87
N GLU A 68 5.31 7.73 -13.10
CA GLU A 68 6.61 7.93 -12.48
C GLU A 68 6.67 9.32 -11.87
N HIS A 69 7.26 9.43 -10.68
CA HIS A 69 7.45 10.71 -10.00
C HIS A 69 8.87 10.82 -9.43
N PRO A 70 9.69 11.76 -9.95
CA PRO A 70 11.02 12.03 -9.41
C PRO A 70 10.93 12.96 -8.19
N ILE A 71 11.30 12.44 -7.02
CA ILE A 71 11.39 13.20 -5.76
C ILE A 71 12.84 13.64 -5.56
N GLN A 72 13.15 14.89 -5.88
CA GLN A 72 14.48 15.48 -5.69
C GLN A 72 14.53 16.22 -4.34
N ARG A 73 14.86 15.48 -3.28
CA ARG A 73 14.88 15.99 -1.89
C ARG A 73 16.13 15.54 -1.12
N ARG A 74 16.31 16.09 0.08
CA ARG A 74 17.38 15.71 1.00
C ARG A 74 17.24 14.23 1.41
N GLN A 75 18.33 13.64 1.90
CA GLN A 75 18.39 12.20 2.18
C GLN A 75 17.42 11.74 3.28
N ASP A 76 17.24 12.55 4.32
CA ASP A 76 16.26 12.35 5.38
C ASP A 76 14.85 12.23 4.80
N GLU A 77 14.40 13.21 4.02
CA GLU A 77 13.08 13.19 3.39
C GLU A 77 12.88 11.98 2.46
N ARG A 78 13.91 11.63 1.67
CA ARG A 78 13.86 10.43 0.81
C ARG A 78 13.77 9.14 1.65
N THR A 79 14.46 9.08 2.78
CA THR A 79 14.41 7.93 3.69
C THR A 79 13.01 7.79 4.31
N THR A 80 12.39 8.89 4.74
CA THR A 80 11.00 8.90 5.22
C THR A 80 10.03 8.38 4.17
N ALA A 81 10.15 8.83 2.92
CA ALA A 81 9.30 8.35 1.84
C ALA A 81 9.46 6.83 1.61
N GLU A 82 10.70 6.34 1.54
CA GLU A 82 10.99 4.91 1.40
C GLU A 82 10.45 4.08 2.58
N GLU A 83 10.60 4.56 3.82
CA GLU A 83 10.09 3.91 5.02
C GLU A 83 8.55 3.85 5.02
N PHE A 84 7.89 4.94 4.61
CA PHE A 84 6.43 4.99 4.52
C PHE A 84 5.89 4.01 3.47
N ILE A 85 6.52 3.98 2.29
CA ILE A 85 6.18 3.04 1.20
C ILE A 85 6.30 1.59 1.67
N LYS A 86 7.41 1.24 2.33
CA LYS A 86 7.64 -0.11 2.88
C LYS A 86 6.64 -0.46 3.99
N ARG A 87 6.39 0.47 4.91
CA ARG A 87 5.50 0.24 6.06
C ARG A 87 4.06 -0.01 5.64
N HIS A 88 3.61 0.67 4.58
CA HIS A 88 2.24 0.59 4.10
C HIS A 88 2.06 -0.33 2.88
N PHE A 89 3.12 -1.02 2.44
CA PHE A 89 3.11 -1.89 1.26
C PHE A 89 2.50 -1.20 0.03
N LEU A 90 2.88 0.05 -0.21
CA LEU A 90 2.37 0.79 -1.36
C LEU A 90 2.92 0.16 -2.65
N ASP A 91 2.10 0.16 -3.70
CA ASP A 91 2.45 -0.34 -5.03
C ASP A 91 3.40 0.59 -5.78
N LEU A 92 4.58 0.81 -5.21
CA LEU A 92 5.59 1.72 -5.69
C LEU A 92 6.97 1.06 -5.67
N ASP A 93 7.63 1.06 -6.83
CA ASP A 93 9.05 0.78 -6.93
C ASP A 93 9.84 2.06 -6.72
N CYS A 94 10.82 2.01 -5.84
CA CYS A 94 11.66 3.15 -5.49
C CYS A 94 13.09 2.93 -5.97
N LYS A 95 13.60 3.84 -6.80
CA LYS A 95 14.98 3.80 -7.28
C LYS A 95 15.68 5.13 -7.03
N THR A 96 16.77 5.10 -6.28
CA THR A 96 17.62 6.29 -6.11
C THR A 96 18.51 6.49 -7.35
N ILE A 97 18.31 7.61 -8.05
CA ILE A 97 19.16 8.09 -9.13
C ILE A 97 20.23 9.00 -8.54
N ARG A 98 21.50 8.56 -8.63
CA ARG A 98 22.68 9.28 -8.13
C ARG A 98 23.31 10.14 -9.24
N GLN A 99 22.51 11.03 -9.84
CA GLN A 99 22.99 12.01 -10.82
C GLN A 99 22.78 13.40 -10.23
N GLY A 100 23.89 14.06 -9.86
CA GLY A 100 23.87 15.35 -9.19
C GLY A 100 23.51 15.27 -7.70
N THR A 101 23.80 16.35 -6.97
CA THR A 101 23.40 16.54 -5.57
C THR A 101 22.37 17.66 -5.50
N PRO A 102 21.25 17.48 -4.79
CA PRO A 102 20.80 16.26 -4.10
C PRO A 102 20.34 15.15 -5.05
N HIS A 103 20.52 13.89 -4.63
CA HIS A 103 20.07 12.70 -5.38
C HIS A 103 18.53 12.67 -5.50
N THR A 104 18.04 12.01 -6.56
CA THR A 104 16.60 11.88 -6.83
C THR A 104 16.11 10.49 -6.45
N LEU A 105 14.98 10.40 -5.77
CA LEU A 105 14.25 9.15 -5.58
C LEU A 105 13.17 9.05 -6.67
N LEU A 106 13.33 8.15 -7.63
CA LEU A 106 12.32 7.87 -8.63
C LEU A 106 11.32 6.86 -8.08
N CYS A 107 10.07 7.27 -7.93
CA CYS A 107 8.97 6.40 -7.53
C CYS A 107 8.15 6.02 -8.78
N THR A 108 8.02 4.73 -9.04
CA THR A 108 7.26 4.19 -10.19
C THR A 108 6.10 3.37 -9.68
N LYS A 109 4.88 3.66 -10.15
CA LYS A 109 3.70 2.87 -9.81
C LYS A 109 3.76 1.48 -10.45
N ASN A 110 3.39 0.49 -9.66
CA ASN A 110 3.31 -0.90 -10.05
C ASN A 110 1.92 -1.47 -9.69
N ASP A 111 1.70 -2.75 -9.96
CA ASP A 111 0.48 -3.51 -9.68
C ASP A 111 0.79 -4.71 -8.77
N HIS A 112 1.81 -4.59 -7.92
CA HIS A 112 2.29 -5.69 -7.07
C HIS A 112 1.20 -6.23 -6.14
N SER A 113 0.41 -5.37 -5.49
CA SER A 113 -0.68 -5.78 -4.61
C SER A 113 -1.78 -6.50 -5.35
N TYR A 114 -2.15 -6.02 -6.55
CA TYR A 114 -3.14 -6.69 -7.40
C TYR A 114 -2.66 -8.08 -7.86
N LEU A 115 -1.42 -8.18 -8.34
CA LEU A 115 -0.83 -9.47 -8.73
C LEU A 115 -0.74 -10.43 -7.55
N HIS A 116 -0.35 -9.94 -6.39
CA HIS A 116 -0.29 -10.70 -5.16
C HIS A 116 -1.69 -11.20 -4.74
N GLU A 117 -2.71 -10.34 -4.77
CA GLU A 117 -4.09 -10.72 -4.43
C GLU A 117 -4.65 -11.78 -5.40
N LEU A 118 -4.31 -11.71 -6.69
CA LEU A 118 -4.63 -12.77 -7.66
C LEU A 118 -3.99 -14.11 -7.30
N GLU A 119 -2.72 -14.11 -6.85
CA GLU A 119 -2.04 -15.32 -6.41
C GLU A 119 -2.67 -15.90 -5.14
N TRP A 120 -3.02 -15.06 -4.17
CA TRP A 120 -3.74 -15.50 -2.96
C TRP A 120 -5.09 -16.08 -3.30
N ARG A 121 -5.84 -15.46 -4.21
CA ARG A 121 -7.15 -15.96 -4.61
C ARG A 121 -7.07 -17.33 -5.27
N LYS A 122 -6.04 -17.58 -6.10
CA LYS A 122 -5.79 -18.93 -6.65
C LYS A 122 -5.55 -19.97 -5.55
N LYS A 123 -4.75 -19.63 -4.53
CA LYS A 123 -4.50 -20.51 -3.38
C LYS A 123 -5.78 -20.77 -2.58
N ASP A 124 -6.61 -19.75 -2.38
CA ASP A 124 -7.89 -19.88 -1.69
C ASP A 124 -8.86 -20.78 -2.46
N GLU A 125 -8.92 -20.66 -3.79
CA GLU A 125 -9.70 -21.56 -4.65
C GLU A 125 -9.23 -23.02 -4.51
N GLU A 126 -7.91 -23.27 -4.49
CA GLU A 126 -7.36 -24.61 -4.27
C GLU A 126 -7.68 -25.18 -2.89
N MET A 127 -7.59 -24.35 -1.84
CA MET A 127 -7.94 -24.75 -0.48
C MET A 127 -9.44 -25.05 -0.35
N LEU A 128 -10.30 -24.23 -0.96
CA LEU A 128 -11.74 -24.48 -1.00
C LEU A 128 -12.07 -25.81 -1.69
N ARG A 129 -11.41 -26.12 -2.82
CA ARG A 129 -11.56 -27.41 -3.50
C ARG A 129 -11.19 -28.57 -2.58
N LYS A 130 -10.05 -28.49 -1.88
CA LYS A 130 -9.63 -29.51 -0.91
C LYS A 130 -10.66 -29.70 0.20
N LEU A 131 -11.20 -28.61 0.75
CA LEU A 131 -12.26 -28.64 1.77
C LEU A 131 -13.62 -29.12 1.23
N SER A 132 -13.80 -29.21 -0.09
CA SER A 132 -15.01 -29.76 -0.72
C SER A 132 -14.91 -31.23 -1.11
N ALA A 133 -13.71 -31.78 -1.12
CA ALA A 133 -13.46 -33.19 -1.42
C ALA A 133 -13.44 -34.08 -0.16
N LEU A 134 -13.53 -33.49 1.03
CA LEU A 134 -13.69 -34.16 2.33
C LEU A 134 -15.17 -34.22 2.70
#